data_AF-A0A1G2ER54-F1
#
_entry.id   AF-A0A1G2ER54-F1
#
_cell.length_a   1.000
_cell.length_b   1.000
_cell.length_c   1.000
_cell.angle_alpha   90.00
_cell.angle_beta   90.00
_cell.angle_gamma   90.00
#
_symmetry.space_group_name_H-M   'P 1'
#
loop_
_entity.id
_entity.type
_entity.pdbx_description
1 polymer ?
#
loop_
_entity_poly.entity_id
_entity_poly.type
_entity_poly.pdbx_seq_one_letter_code
_entity_poly.pdbx_strand_id
1 'polypeptide(L)'
;MFYQIHGKVFFVKKKHLKLFIIILSVIVFIALFAVILSYNYNLSKKISEIESRLGSEVVSVKPKVTLPKVLYNLTGVIEKIGQNAIVFKARIPYLGDEGEPLQKSEQRKALVNSATKFTMLSLKNTGEENKKVIQETSISFTDLKVGDSVEIVSNRDISQDAEFEAVRIRIMPSSL
;
A
#
# COMPACT_ATOMS: atom_id res chain seq x y z
N MET A 1 42.95 35.18 -37.19
CA MET A 1 43.44 34.92 -35.82
C MET A 1 44.87 34.46 -35.95
N PHE A 2 45.83 35.24 -35.44
CA PHE A 2 47.26 34.97 -35.59
C PHE A 2 47.73 34.07 -34.45
N TYR A 3 48.47 33.01 -34.76
CA TYR A 3 49.26 32.26 -33.79
C TYR A 3 50.71 32.28 -34.26
N GLN A 4 51.61 32.73 -33.39
CA GLN A 4 53.03 32.86 -33.66
C GLN A 4 53.76 31.81 -32.81
N ILE A 5 54.24 30.73 -33.44
CA ILE A 5 55.13 29.75 -32.81
C ILE A 5 56.33 29.62 -33.74
N HIS A 6 57.52 29.96 -33.24
CA HIS A 6 58.83 29.85 -33.91
C HIS A 6 58.94 30.42 -35.34
N GLY A 7 58.79 31.74 -35.49
CA GLY A 7 59.39 32.50 -36.61
C GLY A 7 58.89 32.22 -38.04
N LYS A 8 58.00 31.24 -38.25
CA LYS A 8 57.35 30.97 -39.53
C LYS A 8 55.87 31.36 -39.46
N VAL A 9 55.50 32.41 -40.17
CA VAL A 9 54.10 32.83 -40.32
C VAL A 9 53.40 31.85 -41.26
N PHE A 10 52.70 30.86 -40.70
CA PHE A 10 51.89 29.94 -41.50
C PHE A 10 50.56 30.59 -41.87
N PHE A 11 50.42 30.96 -43.15
CA PHE A 11 49.19 31.45 -43.74
C PHE A 11 48.17 30.31 -43.90
N VAL A 12 47.36 30.05 -42.87
CA VAL A 12 46.23 29.14 -43.00
C VAL A 12 45.13 29.85 -43.79
N LYS A 13 45.02 29.57 -45.11
CA LYS A 13 43.91 30.08 -45.93
C LYS A 13 42.59 29.74 -45.23
N LYS A 14 41.64 30.68 -45.22
CA LYS A 14 40.32 30.60 -44.53
C LYS A 14 39.54 29.30 -44.77
N LYS A 15 39.80 28.61 -45.90
CA LYS A 15 39.26 27.29 -46.26
C LYS A 15 39.81 26.13 -45.41
N HIS A 16 41.08 26.16 -45.01
CA HIS A 16 41.72 25.12 -44.19
C HIS A 16 41.36 25.24 -42.70
N LEU A 17 41.03 26.45 -42.23
CA LEU A 17 40.59 26.66 -40.85
C LEU A 17 39.24 25.98 -40.55
N LYS A 18 38.28 26.04 -41.48
CA LYS A 18 36.99 25.34 -41.35
C LYS A 18 37.17 23.82 -41.31
N LEU A 19 38.04 23.29 -42.17
CA LEU A 19 38.34 21.85 -42.21
C LEU A 19 38.97 21.38 -40.89
N PHE A 20 39.90 22.17 -40.33
CA PHE A 20 40.54 21.86 -39.06
C PHE A 20 39.54 21.82 -37.89
N ILE A 21 38.61 22.78 -37.82
CA ILE A 21 37.56 22.82 -36.78
C ILE A 21 36.65 21.58 -36.88
N ILE A 22 36.27 21.17 -38.09
CA ILE A 22 35.44 19.98 -38.30
C ILE A 22 36.17 18.72 -37.81
N ILE A 23 37.45 18.56 -38.16
CA ILE A 23 38.27 17.41 -37.72
C ILE A 23 38.38 17.38 -36.20
N LEU A 24 38.65 18.53 -35.57
CA LEU A 24 38.74 18.63 -34.11
C LEU A 24 37.41 18.25 -33.42
N SER A 25 36.28 18.71 -33.98
CA SER A 25 34.95 18.37 -33.48
C SER A 25 34.66 16.87 -33.55
N VAL A 26 35.08 16.20 -34.63
CA VAL A 26 34.89 14.74 -34.79
C VAL A 26 35.73 13.97 -33.78
N ILE A 27 36.98 14.41 -33.53
CA ILE A 27 37.85 13.77 -32.53
C ILE A 27 37.26 13.89 -31.12
N VAL A 28 36.74 15.06 -30.76
CA VAL A 28 36.06 15.28 -29.46
C VAL A 28 34.82 14.40 -29.33
N PHE A 29 34.04 14.27 -30.41
CA PHE A 29 32.85 13.41 -30.41
C PHE A 29 33.20 11.93 -30.22
N ILE A 30 34.24 11.43 -30.89
CA ILE A 30 34.73 10.05 -30.73
C ILE A 30 35.22 9.80 -29.29
N ALA A 31 35.94 10.76 -28.71
CA ALA A 31 36.40 10.66 -27.32
C ALA A 31 35.24 10.59 -26.32
N LEU A 32 34.22 11.44 -26.48
CA LEU A 32 33.00 11.41 -25.66
C LEU A 32 32.25 10.09 -25.80
N PHE A 33 32.13 9.59 -27.04
CA PHE A 33 31.47 8.31 -27.31
C PHE A 33 32.18 7.14 -26.62
N ALA A 34 33.52 7.11 -26.65
CA ALA A 34 34.31 6.09 -25.96
C ALA A 34 34.12 6.12 -24.43
N VAL A 35 34.03 7.32 -23.84
CA VAL A 35 33.77 7.48 -22.39
C VAL A 35 32.38 6.94 -22.02
N ILE A 36 31.35 7.27 -22.81
CA ILE A 36 29.98 6.77 -22.58
C ILE A 36 29.93 5.24 -22.65
N LEU A 37 30.57 4.64 -23.66
CA LEU A 37 30.65 3.18 -23.78
C LEU A 37 31.36 2.53 -22.59
N SER A 38 32.48 3.12 -22.13
CA SER A 38 33.22 2.63 -20.97
C SER A 38 32.40 2.69 -19.68
N TYR A 39 31.65 3.78 -19.49
CA TYR A 39 30.77 3.95 -18.33
C TYR A 39 29.63 2.91 -18.34
N ASN A 40 28.97 2.72 -19.48
CA ASN A 40 27.90 1.73 -19.62
C ASN A 40 28.39 0.29 -19.42
N TYR A 41 29.60 -0.04 -19.91
CA TYR A 41 30.20 -1.35 -19.70
C TYR A 41 30.46 -1.64 -18.21
N ASN A 42 31.02 -0.67 -17.48
CA ASN A 42 31.27 -0.79 -16.05
C ASN A 42 29.97 -0.87 -15.22
N LEU A 43 28.91 -0.18 -15.66
CA LEU A 43 27.60 -0.24 -15.00
C LEU A 43 26.97 -1.63 -15.15
N SER A 44 27.01 -2.19 -16.37
CA SER A 44 26.48 -3.53 -16.67
C SER A 44 27.18 -4.62 -15.85
N LYS A 45 28.51 -4.53 -15.70
CA LYS A 45 29.28 -5.49 -14.89
C LYS A 45 28.87 -5.48 -13.41
N LYS A 46 28.62 -4.29 -12.84
CA LYS A 46 28.15 -4.17 -11.44
C LYS A 46 26.73 -4.74 -11.25
N ILE A 47 25.85 -4.54 -12.23
CA ILE A 47 24.47 -5.05 -12.17
C ILE A 47 24.47 -6.59 -12.21
N SER A 48 25.28 -7.21 -13.07
CA SER A 48 25.41 -8.68 -13.14
C SER A 48 25.98 -9.29 -11.85
N GLU A 49 26.92 -8.60 -11.19
CA GLU A 49 27.46 -9.06 -9.90
C GLU A 49 26.41 -8.96 -8.77
N ILE A 50 25.54 -7.96 -8.81
CA ILE A 50 24.42 -7.80 -7.86
C ILE A 50 23.36 -8.89 -8.12
N GLU A 51 22.97 -9.13 -9.37
CA GLU A 51 21.99 -10.16 -9.73
C GLU A 51 22.46 -11.57 -9.38
N SER A 52 23.75 -11.89 -9.54
CA SER A 52 24.29 -13.20 -9.14
C SER A 52 24.32 -13.43 -7.62
N ARG A 53 24.47 -12.36 -6.83
CA ARG A 53 24.35 -12.40 -5.36
C ARG A 53 22.89 -12.53 -4.91
N LEU A 54 21.96 -11.84 -5.57
CA LEU A 54 20.52 -11.91 -5.28
C LEU A 54 19.86 -13.21 -5.76
N GLY A 55 20.35 -13.81 -6.85
CA GLY A 55 19.82 -15.07 -7.39
C GLY A 55 20.16 -16.31 -6.54
N SER A 56 21.12 -16.21 -5.61
CA SER A 56 21.56 -17.34 -4.77
C SER A 56 20.84 -17.42 -3.42
N GLU A 57 19.96 -16.46 -3.11
CA GLU A 57 19.21 -16.40 -1.85
C GLU A 57 17.73 -16.77 -2.05
N VAL A 58 17.44 -17.80 -2.85
CA VAL A 58 16.13 -18.46 -2.82
C VAL A 58 16.10 -19.36 -1.59
N VAL A 59 15.94 -18.73 -0.42
CA VAL A 59 15.58 -19.42 0.82
C VAL A 59 14.32 -20.22 0.52
N SER A 60 14.43 -21.55 0.54
CA SER A 60 13.27 -22.43 0.56
C SER A 60 12.53 -22.22 1.87
N VAL A 61 11.64 -21.22 1.88
CA VAL A 61 10.73 -20.95 2.98
C VAL A 61 9.73 -22.10 2.98
N LYS A 62 10.00 -23.13 3.79
CA LYS A 62 8.95 -24.09 4.18
C LYS A 62 7.73 -23.26 4.59
N PRO A 63 6.54 -23.50 4.02
CA PRO A 63 5.35 -22.75 4.38
C PRO A 63 5.15 -22.90 5.88
N LYS A 64 5.40 -21.80 6.61
CA LYS A 64 5.21 -21.75 8.05
C LYS A 64 3.72 -22.01 8.25
N VAL A 65 3.38 -23.15 8.83
CA VAL A 65 2.01 -23.48 9.23
C VAL A 65 1.63 -22.44 10.29
N THR A 66 0.98 -21.37 9.86
CA THR A 66 0.44 -20.37 10.77
C THR A 66 -0.91 -20.88 11.24
N LEU A 67 -1.10 -20.91 12.56
CA LEU A 67 -2.41 -21.16 13.16
C LEU A 67 -3.47 -20.25 12.52
N PRO A 68 -4.71 -20.73 12.34
CA PRO A 68 -5.79 -19.90 11.82
C PRO A 68 -5.91 -18.64 12.68
N LYS A 69 -5.91 -17.48 12.02
CA LYS A 69 -6.00 -16.17 12.68
C LYS A 69 -7.41 -16.05 13.27
N VAL A 70 -7.53 -16.18 14.60
CA VAL A 70 -8.80 -15.98 15.32
C VAL A 70 -9.20 -14.51 15.17
N LEU A 71 -10.44 -14.27 14.77
CA LEU A 71 -11.04 -12.95 14.68
C LEU A 71 -12.03 -12.77 15.82
N TYR A 72 -12.01 -11.58 16.41
CA TYR A 72 -12.91 -11.19 17.49
C TYR A 72 -13.79 -10.06 16.97
N ASN A 73 -15.09 -10.11 17.25
CA ASN A 73 -16.03 -9.10 16.77
C ASN A 73 -16.90 -8.56 17.91
N LEU A 74 -17.27 -7.30 17.80
CA LEU A 74 -18.29 -6.66 18.62
C LEU A 74 -19.32 -6.03 17.69
N THR A 75 -20.60 -6.16 18.06
CA THR A 75 -21.70 -5.48 17.36
C THR A 75 -22.19 -4.31 18.19
N GLY A 76 -22.72 -3.28 17.55
CA GLY A 76 -23.22 -2.11 18.26
C GLY A 76 -23.76 -1.02 17.35
N VAL A 77 -23.97 0.16 17.91
CA VAL A 77 -24.46 1.33 17.18
C VAL A 77 -23.44 2.46 17.29
N ILE A 78 -23.12 3.10 16.17
CA ILE A 78 -22.19 4.25 16.15
C ILE A 78 -22.81 5.42 16.93
N GLU A 79 -22.08 5.95 17.91
CA GLU A 79 -22.47 7.14 18.67
C GLU A 79 -21.70 8.39 18.22
N LYS A 80 -20.43 8.23 17.83
CA LYS A 80 -19.59 9.34 17.37
C LYS A 80 -18.53 8.85 16.38
N ILE A 81 -18.29 9.65 15.36
CA ILE A 81 -17.22 9.43 14.37
C ILE A 81 -16.15 10.50 14.58
N GLY A 82 -14.92 10.05 14.85
CA GLY A 82 -13.72 10.89 14.90
C GLY A 82 -12.94 10.82 13.59
N GLN A 83 -11.74 11.43 13.56
CA GLN A 83 -10.92 11.46 12.35
C GLN A 83 -10.38 10.08 11.94
N ASN A 84 -10.02 9.26 12.93
CA ASN A 84 -9.45 7.92 12.76
C ASN A 84 -10.03 6.93 13.77
N ALA A 85 -11.24 7.18 14.25
CA ALA A 85 -11.86 6.36 15.27
C ALA A 85 -13.39 6.41 15.21
N ILE A 86 -14.01 5.35 15.70
CA ILE A 86 -15.46 5.26 15.88
C ILE A 86 -15.72 4.95 17.34
N VAL A 87 -16.53 5.77 17.98
CA VAL A 87 -17.09 5.45 19.30
C VAL A 87 -18.48 4.87 19.08
N PHE A 88 -18.72 3.69 19.64
CA PHE A 88 -19.95 2.94 19.43
C PHE A 88 -20.42 2.29 20.72
N LYS A 89 -21.73 2.12 20.84
CA LYS A 89 -22.37 1.40 21.93
C LYS A 89 -22.36 -0.09 21.60
N ALA A 90 -21.35 -0.79 22.07
CA ALA A 90 -21.15 -2.21 21.87
C ALA A 90 -22.16 -3.03 22.69
N ARG A 91 -22.65 -4.12 22.11
CA ARG A 91 -23.43 -5.15 22.79
C ARG A 91 -22.49 -6.29 23.16
N ILE A 92 -22.26 -6.46 24.45
CA ILE A 92 -21.32 -7.44 24.99
C ILE A 92 -22.12 -8.59 25.60
N PRO A 93 -22.01 -9.81 25.05
CA PRO A 93 -22.60 -10.98 25.68
C PRO A 93 -21.83 -11.34 26.96
N TYR A 94 -22.56 -11.73 28.00
CA TYR A 94 -21.99 -12.25 29.23
C TYR A 94 -22.94 -13.31 29.83
N LEU A 95 -22.44 -14.10 30.77
CA LEU A 95 -23.27 -15.04 31.52
C LEU A 95 -23.70 -14.39 32.83
N GLY A 96 -25.00 -14.46 33.14
CA GLY A 96 -25.52 -14.08 34.45
C GLY A 96 -25.09 -15.06 35.53
N ASP A 97 -25.44 -14.74 36.78
CA ASP A 97 -25.07 -15.55 37.95
C ASP A 97 -25.70 -16.95 37.91
N GLU A 98 -26.80 -17.13 37.18
CA GLU A 98 -27.48 -18.42 36.95
C GLU A 98 -27.03 -19.13 35.66
N GLY A 99 -26.02 -18.59 34.96
CA GLY A 99 -25.46 -19.15 33.73
C GLY A 99 -26.28 -18.87 32.47
N GLU A 100 -27.25 -17.96 32.54
CA GLU A 100 -28.06 -17.50 31.43
C GLU A 100 -27.33 -16.49 30.54
N PRO A 101 -27.50 -16.54 29.20
CA PRO A 101 -26.88 -15.58 28.30
C PRO A 101 -27.56 -14.21 28.41
N LEU A 102 -26.83 -13.22 28.89
CA LEU A 102 -27.25 -11.82 28.99
C LEU A 102 -26.44 -10.94 28.03
N GLN A 103 -26.93 -9.71 27.84
CA GLN A 103 -26.22 -8.68 27.09
C GLN A 103 -26.18 -7.38 27.88
N LYS A 104 -25.01 -6.74 27.89
CA LYS A 104 -24.83 -5.38 28.40
C LYS A 104 -24.39 -4.46 27.28
N SER A 105 -24.72 -3.18 27.42
CA SER A 105 -24.26 -2.14 26.51
C SER A 105 -23.12 -1.37 27.14
N GLU A 106 -21.99 -1.29 26.45
CA GLU A 106 -20.84 -0.49 26.87
C GLU A 106 -20.35 0.39 25.72
N GLN A 107 -19.85 1.57 26.06
CA GLN A 107 -19.20 2.42 25.07
C GLN A 107 -17.78 1.89 24.80
N ARG A 108 -17.46 1.67 23.53
CA ARG A 108 -16.15 1.21 23.06
C ARG A 108 -15.65 2.12 21.93
N LYS A 109 -14.34 2.17 21.75
CA LYS A 109 -13.69 2.96 20.70
C LYS A 109 -12.86 2.07 19.77
N ALA A 110 -13.24 2.05 18.51
CA ALA A 110 -12.51 1.35 17.46
C ALA A 110 -11.58 2.34 16.76
N LEU A 111 -10.28 2.06 16.75
CA LEU A 111 -9.28 2.80 15.98
C LEU A 111 -9.24 2.28 14.55
N VAL A 112 -9.21 3.22 13.61
CA VAL A 112 -9.20 3.00 12.18
C VAL A 112 -7.85 3.40 11.62
N ASN A 113 -7.30 2.57 10.74
CA ASN A 113 -6.10 2.87 9.98
C ASN A 113 -6.32 2.58 8.49
N SER A 114 -5.28 2.79 7.67
CA SER A 114 -5.33 2.57 6.22
C SER A 114 -5.56 1.11 5.81
N ALA A 115 -5.34 0.15 6.70
CA ALA A 115 -5.58 -1.27 6.47
C ALA A 115 -6.97 -1.73 6.90
N THR A 116 -7.73 -0.91 7.65
CA THR A 116 -9.10 -1.22 8.06
C THR A 116 -10.01 -1.31 6.84
N LYS A 117 -10.70 -2.46 6.67
CA LYS A 117 -11.66 -2.66 5.59
C LYS A 117 -13.06 -2.20 5.98
N PHE A 118 -13.74 -1.51 5.08
CA PHE A 118 -15.10 -1.04 5.30
C PHE A 118 -16.06 -1.71 4.34
N THR A 119 -17.14 -2.29 4.88
CA THR A 119 -18.14 -2.95 4.06
C THR A 119 -19.56 -2.65 4.55
N MET A 120 -20.53 -2.84 3.67
CA MET A 120 -21.95 -2.79 3.99
C MET A 120 -22.60 -4.10 3.58
N LEU A 121 -23.37 -4.70 4.48
CA LEU A 121 -24.21 -5.83 4.17
C LEU A 121 -25.58 -5.35 3.68
N SER A 122 -26.02 -5.92 2.56
CA SER A 122 -27.35 -5.71 2.01
C SER A 122 -28.01 -7.06 1.71
N LEU A 123 -29.33 -7.11 1.85
CA LEU A 123 -30.12 -8.27 1.43
C LEU A 123 -30.56 -8.04 -0.01
N LYS A 124 -30.15 -8.92 -0.93
CA LYS A 124 -30.59 -8.87 -2.32
C LYS A 124 -31.46 -10.09 -2.62
N ASN A 125 -32.59 -9.86 -3.30
CA ASN A 125 -33.43 -10.94 -3.80
C ASN A 125 -32.80 -11.50 -5.08
N THR A 126 -32.54 -12.80 -5.10
CA THR A 126 -32.18 -13.50 -6.32
C THR A 126 -33.47 -13.90 -7.02
N GLY A 127 -33.66 -13.47 -8.27
CA GLY A 127 -34.94 -13.48 -8.99
C GLY A 127 -35.56 -14.85 -9.28
N GLU A 128 -34.98 -15.95 -8.80
CA GLU A 128 -35.50 -17.29 -9.08
C GLU A 128 -36.44 -17.83 -7.99
N GLU A 129 -36.33 -17.43 -6.72
CA GLU A 129 -37.13 -18.10 -5.64
C GLU A 129 -37.40 -17.25 -4.38
N ASN A 130 -37.43 -15.90 -4.45
CA ASN A 130 -37.50 -15.04 -3.24
C ASN A 130 -36.39 -15.34 -2.19
N LYS A 131 -35.31 -16.01 -2.59
CA LYS A 131 -34.16 -16.28 -1.74
C LYS A 131 -33.41 -14.96 -1.52
N LYS A 132 -33.38 -14.51 -0.26
CA LYS A 132 -32.56 -13.38 0.17
C LYS A 132 -31.11 -13.85 0.34
N VAL A 133 -30.19 -13.25 -0.41
CA VAL A 133 -28.75 -13.49 -0.28
C VAL A 133 -28.11 -12.26 0.35
N ILE A 134 -27.20 -12.47 1.30
CA ILE A 134 -26.39 -11.39 1.86
C ILE A 134 -25.31 -11.02 0.85
N GLN A 135 -25.31 -9.77 0.42
CA GLN A 135 -24.29 -9.18 -0.42
C GLN A 135 -23.46 -8.18 0.39
N GLU A 136 -22.15 -8.38 0.39
CA GLU A 136 -21.18 -7.48 1.01
C GLU A 136 -20.61 -6.52 -0.06
N THR A 137 -20.76 -5.22 0.17
CA THR A 137 -20.28 -4.16 -0.73
C THR A 137 -19.19 -3.36 -0.05
N SER A 138 -18.08 -3.07 -0.74
CA SER A 138 -17.04 -2.20 -0.21
C SER A 138 -17.55 -0.78 -0.10
N ILE A 139 -17.29 -0.13 1.04
CA ILE A 139 -17.60 1.28 1.28
C ILE A 139 -16.34 1.99 1.76
N SER A 140 -16.45 3.28 2.06
CA SER A 140 -15.40 4.11 2.65
C SER A 140 -15.73 4.50 4.09
N PHE A 141 -14.74 5.00 4.84
CA PHE A 141 -14.95 5.50 6.20
C PHE A 141 -15.96 6.66 6.25
N THR A 142 -16.02 7.49 5.20
CA THR A 142 -16.94 8.64 5.11
C THR A 142 -18.40 8.25 4.88
N ASP A 143 -18.67 7.00 4.48
CA ASP A 143 -20.03 6.50 4.28
C ASP A 143 -20.72 6.13 5.61
N LEU A 144 -19.94 5.98 6.68
CA LEU A 144 -20.44 5.66 8.01
C LEU A 144 -21.14 6.85 8.65
N LYS A 145 -22.21 6.58 9.40
CA LYS A 145 -23.02 7.59 10.07
C LYS A 145 -23.29 7.22 11.52
N VAL A 146 -23.47 8.25 12.34
CA VAL A 146 -24.00 8.09 13.69
C VAL A 146 -25.40 7.48 13.59
N GLY A 147 -25.65 6.45 14.39
CA GLY A 147 -26.87 5.65 14.34
C GLY A 147 -26.76 4.37 13.50
N ASP A 148 -25.70 4.19 12.71
CA ASP A 148 -25.52 2.94 11.96
C ASP A 148 -25.27 1.76 12.92
N SER A 149 -25.95 0.65 12.64
CA SER A 149 -25.67 -0.64 13.27
C SER A 149 -24.44 -1.25 12.61
N VAL A 150 -23.43 -1.61 13.41
CA VAL A 150 -22.13 -2.07 12.90
C VAL A 150 -21.66 -3.33 13.59
N GLU A 151 -20.93 -4.15 12.84
CA GLU A 151 -20.02 -5.18 13.33
C GLU A 151 -18.58 -4.67 13.14
N ILE A 152 -17.80 -4.66 14.23
CA ILE A 152 -16.41 -4.26 14.23
C ILE A 152 -15.56 -5.46 14.59
N VAL A 153 -14.60 -5.80 13.73
CA VAL A 153 -13.76 -6.99 13.84
C VAL A 153 -12.32 -6.58 14.14
N SER A 154 -11.67 -7.29 15.05
CA SER A 154 -10.24 -7.21 15.36
C SER A 154 -9.55 -8.56 15.19
N ASN A 155 -8.22 -8.52 15.06
CA ASN A 155 -7.36 -9.70 14.99
C ASN A 155 -6.75 -10.13 16.33
N ARG A 156 -7.13 -9.46 17.41
CA ARG A 156 -6.77 -9.79 18.78
C ARG A 156 -8.03 -9.83 19.63
N ASP A 157 -7.94 -10.42 20.81
CA ASP A 157 -9.02 -10.37 21.78
C ASP A 157 -9.29 -8.92 22.17
N ILE A 158 -10.57 -8.54 22.15
CA ILE A 158 -11.07 -7.18 22.44
C ILE A 158 -12.15 -7.19 23.54
N SER A 159 -12.36 -8.34 24.20
CA SER A 159 -13.41 -8.51 25.21
C SER A 159 -13.31 -7.49 26.36
N GLN A 160 -12.11 -7.19 26.82
CA GLN A 160 -11.84 -6.28 27.94
C GLN A 160 -11.36 -4.87 27.51
N ASP A 161 -11.15 -4.65 26.22
CA ASP A 161 -10.52 -3.42 25.71
C ASP A 161 -11.52 -2.30 25.45
N ALA A 162 -11.43 -1.20 26.21
CA ALA A 162 -12.24 0.00 25.94
C ALA A 162 -11.90 0.63 24.57
N GLU A 163 -10.64 0.48 24.12
CA GLU A 163 -10.13 0.97 22.85
C GLU A 163 -9.31 -0.11 22.13
N PHE A 164 -9.52 -0.31 20.83
CA PHE A 164 -8.83 -1.35 20.06
C PHE A 164 -8.74 -1.03 18.57
N GLU A 165 -7.80 -1.66 17.86
CA GLU A 165 -7.66 -1.52 16.41
C GLU A 165 -8.64 -2.42 15.65
N ALA A 166 -9.34 -1.84 14.68
CA ALA A 166 -10.25 -2.54 13.80
C ALA A 166 -9.55 -3.01 12.51
N VAL A 167 -9.73 -4.28 12.17
CA VAL A 167 -9.32 -4.84 10.87
C VAL A 167 -10.46 -4.77 9.85
N ARG A 168 -11.71 -4.78 10.31
CA ARG A 168 -12.90 -4.63 9.46
C ARG A 168 -14.03 -3.95 10.22
N ILE A 169 -14.74 -3.07 9.55
CA ILE A 169 -15.98 -2.45 10.04
C ILE A 169 -17.05 -2.68 8.99
N ARG A 170 -18.18 -3.22 9.43
CA ARG A 170 -19.26 -3.66 8.56
C ARG A 170 -20.58 -3.06 9.02
N ILE A 171 -21.27 -2.35 8.12
CA ILE A 171 -22.64 -1.89 8.38
C ILE A 171 -23.58 -3.09 8.25
N MET A 172 -24.41 -3.29 9.27
CA MET A 172 -25.42 -4.34 9.35
C MET A 172 -26.74 -3.85 8.73
N PRO A 173 -27.52 -4.72 8.07
CA PRO A 173 -28.81 -4.33 7.51
C PRO A 173 -29.80 -3.99 8.63
N SER A 174 -30.67 -3.02 8.40
CA SER A 174 -31.64 -2.49 9.38
C SER A 174 -32.74 -3.48 9.78
N SER A 175 -32.84 -4.62 9.08
CA SER A 175 -33.79 -5.69 9.34
C SER A 175 -33.23 -7.01 8.77
N LEU A 176 -32.94 -7.98 9.65
CA LEU A 176 -32.74 -9.38 9.30
C LEU A 176 -34.06 -10.14 9.51
#